data_AF-A0A974HJW3-F1
#
_entry.id   AF-A0A974HJW3-F1
#
_cell.length_a   1.000
_cell.length_b   1.000
_cell.length_c   1.000
_cell.angle_alpha   90.00
_cell.angle_beta   90.00
_cell.angle_gamma   90.00
#
_symmetry.space_group_name_H-M   'P 1'
#
loop_
_entity.id
_entity.type
_entity.pdbx_description
1 polymer ?
#
loop_
_entity_poly.entity_id
_entity_poly.type
_entity_poly.pdbx_seq_one_letter_code
_entity_poly.pdbx_strand_id
1 'polypeptide(L)'
;VHIQRTEGCDHMTCSQCNTNFCYRCGERYRQLRFFGDHTSNLSIFGCKYRYLPERPHVRRLVRGSVCAGKLLIAPLLIVLGLVLGALAVVI
;
A
#
# COMPACT_ATOMS: atom_id res chain seq x y z
N VAL A 1 4.22 -26.35 -1.63
CA VAL A 1 3.02 -26.45 -0.77
C VAL A 1 1.84 -25.89 -1.54
N HIS A 2 0.80 -26.68 -1.78
CA HIS A 2 -0.44 -26.19 -2.38
C HIS A 2 -1.43 -25.93 -1.24
N ILE A 3 -1.89 -24.69 -1.11
CA ILE A 3 -2.76 -24.26 -0.01
C ILE A 3 -4.14 -24.05 -0.63
N GLN A 4 -5.18 -24.68 -0.07
CA GLN A 4 -6.55 -24.54 -0.59
C GLN A 4 -7.23 -23.31 0.00
N ARG A 5 -7.92 -22.54 -0.84
CA ARG A 5 -8.64 -21.32 -0.42
C ARG A 5 -9.69 -21.65 0.64
N THR A 6 -9.68 -20.91 1.74
CA THR A 6 -10.81 -20.88 2.67
C THR A 6 -11.92 -20.03 2.08
N GLU A 7 -13.16 -20.53 2.10
CA GLU A 7 -14.29 -19.85 1.47
C GLU A 7 -14.47 -18.42 2.01
N GLY A 8 -14.72 -17.46 1.10
CA GLY A 8 -15.05 -16.07 1.44
C GLY A 8 -13.87 -15.12 1.71
N CYS A 9 -12.67 -15.58 2.08
CA CYS A 9 -11.53 -14.71 2.39
C CYS A 9 -10.32 -14.96 1.47
N ASP A 10 -9.74 -13.89 0.91
CA ASP A 10 -8.52 -13.98 0.11
C ASP A 10 -7.24 -13.89 0.96
N HIS A 11 -7.36 -13.54 2.24
CA HIS A 11 -6.22 -13.46 3.16
C HIS A 11 -5.93 -14.84 3.75
N MET A 12 -4.75 -15.36 3.44
CA MET A 12 -4.33 -16.69 3.85
C MET A 12 -2.97 -16.67 4.53
N THR A 13 -2.70 -17.69 5.35
CA THR A 13 -1.44 -17.86 6.06
C THR A 13 -0.84 -19.23 5.70
N CYS A 14 0.43 -19.26 5.32
CA CYS A 14 1.13 -20.51 5.02
C CYS A 14 1.52 -21.23 6.31
N SER A 15 1.15 -22.51 6.47
CA SER A 15 1.45 -23.29 7.69
C SER A 15 2.93 -23.67 7.86
N GLN A 16 3.73 -23.66 6.78
CA GLN A 16 5.14 -24.04 6.83
C GLN A 16 6.06 -22.86 7.19
N CYS A 17 5.75 -21.65 6.69
CA CYS A 17 6.58 -20.46 6.86
C CYS A 17 5.88 -19.30 7.57
N ASN A 18 4.62 -19.48 8.00
CA ASN A 18 3.78 -18.48 8.69
C ASN A 18 3.64 -17.14 7.96
N THR A 19 3.82 -17.11 6.65
CA THR A 19 3.68 -15.88 5.86
C THR A 19 2.21 -15.64 5.52
N ASN A 20 1.75 -14.41 5.76
CA ASN A 20 0.45 -13.92 5.32
C ASN A 20 0.51 -13.48 3.85
N PHE A 21 -0.37 -14.02 3.00
CA PHE A 21 -0.39 -13.75 1.57
C PHE A 21 -1.83 -13.73 1.01
N CYS A 22 -1.99 -13.08 -0.13
CA CYS A 22 -3.25 -13.01 -0.85
C CYS A 22 -3.38 -14.20 -1.79
N TYR A 23 -4.46 -14.97 -1.66
CA TYR A 23 -4.69 -16.15 -2.48
C TYR A 23 -4.83 -15.82 -3.98
N ARG A 24 -5.40 -14.65 -4.30
CA ARG A 24 -5.65 -14.24 -5.69
C ARG A 24 -4.37 -13.88 -6.43
N CYS A 25 -3.51 -13.06 -5.84
CA CYS A 25 -2.31 -12.54 -6.52
C CYS A 25 -1.00 -13.16 -6.06
N GLY A 26 -0.99 -13.91 -4.96
CA GLY A 26 0.21 -14.53 -4.40
C GLY A 26 1.16 -13.56 -3.70
N GLU A 27 0.85 -12.25 -3.66
CA GLU A 27 1.67 -11.29 -2.93
C GLU A 27 1.48 -11.42 -1.41
N ARG A 28 2.56 -11.15 -0.67
CA ARG A 28 2.52 -11.09 0.79
C ARG A 28 1.76 -9.86 1.25
N TYR A 29 0.95 -10.01 2.29
CA TYR A 29 0.36 -8.85 2.97
C TYR A 29 1.48 -8.06 3.64
N ARG A 30 1.74 -6.87 3.11
CA ARG A 30 2.64 -5.88 3.72
C ARG A 30 1.80 -4.68 4.09
N GLN A 31 1.91 -4.25 5.34
CA GLN A 31 1.29 -3.02 5.81
C GLN A 31 2.40 -2.03 6.13
N LEU A 32 2.56 -1.03 5.28
CA LEU A 32 3.44 0.10 5.55
C LEU A 32 2.55 1.33 5.58
N ARG A 33 2.51 2.04 6.72
CA ARG A 33 1.63 3.21 6.91
C ARG A 33 1.73 4.22 5.75
N PHE A 34 2.92 4.38 5.21
CA PHE A 34 3.17 5.29 4.09
C PHE A 34 2.66 4.75 2.74
N PHE A 35 2.89 3.48 2.44
CA PHE A 35 2.60 2.88 1.13
C PHE A 35 1.22 2.21 1.02
N GLY A 36 0.53 2.07 2.15
CA GLY A 36 -0.80 1.50 2.25
C GLY A 36 -0.82 0.02 2.60
N ASP A 37 -2.00 -0.57 2.46
CA ASP A 37 -2.31 -1.98 2.70
C ASP A 37 -2.50 -2.74 1.38
N HIS A 38 -2.77 -4.04 1.46
CA HIS A 38 -3.02 -4.86 0.28
C HIS A 38 -4.48 -4.80 -0.20
N THR A 39 -5.41 -4.42 0.67
CA THR A 39 -6.85 -4.49 0.43
C THR A 39 -7.39 -3.25 -0.26
N SER A 40 -6.81 -2.07 -0.05
CA SER A 40 -7.30 -0.84 -0.69
C SER A 40 -6.98 -0.78 -2.19
N ASN A 41 -7.83 -0.09 -2.94
CA ASN A 41 -7.73 -0.04 -4.40
C ASN A 41 -6.51 0.77 -4.88
N LEU A 42 -6.27 1.91 -4.23
CA LEU A 42 -5.26 2.91 -4.60
C LEU A 42 -3.93 2.76 -3.86
N SER A 43 -3.80 1.82 -2.92
CA SER A 43 -2.51 1.56 -2.29
C SER A 43 -1.47 1.09 -3.31
N ILE A 44 -0.22 1.46 -3.03
CA ILE A 44 0.90 1.07 -3.88
C ILE A 44 1.07 -0.46 -3.89
N PHE A 45 0.88 -1.10 -2.72
CA PHE A 45 0.97 -2.55 -2.54
C PHE A 45 -0.38 -3.28 -2.60
N GLY A 46 -1.41 -2.66 -3.17
CA GLY A 46 -2.74 -3.24 -3.29
C GLY A 46 -2.80 -4.44 -4.23
N CYS A 47 -3.85 -5.26 -4.11
CA CYS A 47 -4.08 -6.40 -5.01
C CYS A 47 -4.23 -5.98 -6.48
N LYS A 48 -3.56 -6.70 -7.40
CA LYS A 48 -3.66 -6.51 -8.86
C LYS A 48 -5.08 -6.72 -9.39
N TYR A 49 -5.79 -7.70 -8.85
CA TYR A 49 -7.11 -8.13 -9.33
C TYR A 49 -8.28 -7.30 -8.78
N ARG A 50 -8.01 -6.40 -7.81
CA ARG A 50 -9.06 -5.56 -7.21
C ARG A 50 -9.26 -4.23 -7.95
N TYR A 51 -8.19 -3.66 -8.52
CA TYR A 51 -8.23 -2.36 -9.17
C TYR A 51 -7.76 -2.45 -10.63
N LEU A 52 -8.66 -2.19 -11.58
CA LEU A 52 -8.38 -2.22 -13.03
C LEU A 52 -7.64 -3.49 -13.47
N PRO A 53 -8.19 -4.71 -13.26
CA PRO A 53 -7.50 -5.97 -13.56
C PRO A 53 -7.01 -6.02 -15.02
N GLU A 54 -7.89 -5.65 -15.96
CA GLU A 54 -7.66 -5.67 -17.41
C GLU A 54 -6.72 -4.59 -17.94
N ARG A 55 -6.41 -3.55 -17.13
CA ARG A 55 -5.63 -2.39 -17.59
C ARG A 55 -4.37 -2.20 -16.74
N PRO A 56 -3.30 -3.00 -16.97
CA PRO A 56 -2.11 -2.96 -16.13
C PRO A 56 -1.35 -1.63 -16.19
N HIS A 57 -1.31 -1.00 -17.37
CA HIS A 57 -0.64 0.28 -17.57
C HIS A 57 -1.32 1.40 -16.79
N VAL A 58 -2.65 1.51 -16.90
CA VAL A 58 -3.44 2.51 -16.15
C VAL A 58 -3.31 2.28 -14.65
N ARG A 59 -3.40 1.04 -14.19
CA ARG A 59 -3.19 0.71 -12.77
C ARG A 59 -1.82 1.17 -12.27
N ARG A 60 -0.75 0.91 -13.04
CA ARG A 60 0.62 1.31 -12.67
C ARG A 60 0.77 2.84 -12.68
N LEU A 61 0.17 3.53 -13.64
CA LEU A 61 0.16 5.00 -13.69
C LEU A 61 -0.55 5.62 -12.48
N VAL A 62 -1.76 5.15 -12.14
CA VAL A 62 -2.53 5.68 -11.02
C VAL A 62 -1.84 5.40 -9.69
N ARG A 63 -1.38 4.17 -9.44
CA ARG A 63 -0.66 3.86 -8.19
C ARG A 63 0.70 4.55 -8.13
N GLY A 64 1.35 4.72 -9.28
CA GLY A 64 2.59 5.49 -9.41
C GLY A 64 2.41 6.96 -9.06
N SER A 65 1.33 7.59 -9.52
CA SER A 65 1.03 8.99 -9.19
C SER A 65 0.68 9.18 -7.71
N VAL A 66 -0.05 8.23 -7.09
CA VAL A 66 -0.28 8.22 -5.64
C VAL A 66 1.02 8.11 -4.86
N CYS A 67 1.93 7.23 -5.29
CA CYS A 67 3.25 7.07 -4.67
C CYS A 67 4.06 8.37 -4.75
N ALA A 68 4.16 8.96 -5.95
CA ALA A 68 4.88 10.21 -6.18
C ALA A 68 4.29 11.36 -5.36
N GLY A 69 2.95 11.49 -5.35
CA GLY A 69 2.26 12.50 -4.57
C GLY A 69 2.57 12.40 -3.08
N LYS A 70 2.54 11.18 -2.50
CA LYS A 70 2.92 10.97 -1.10
C LYS A 70 4.38 11.34 -0.83
N LEU A 71 5.30 10.95 -1.72
CA LEU A 71 6.73 11.23 -1.58
C LEU A 71 7.07 12.73 -1.68
N LEU A 72 6.28 13.51 -2.43
CA LEU A 72 6.48 14.96 -2.55
C LEU A 72 5.78 15.73 -1.42
N ILE A 73 4.53 15.39 -1.11
CA ILE A 73 3.72 16.13 -0.13
C ILE A 73 4.22 15.91 1.30
N ALA A 74 4.60 14.68 1.66
CA ALA A 74 5.03 14.37 3.03
C ALA A 74 6.24 15.20 3.50
N PRO A 75 7.38 15.28 2.78
CA PRO A 75 8.49 16.12 3.21
C PRO A 75 8.14 17.61 3.21
N LEU A 76 7.32 18.08 2.27
CA LEU A 76 6.86 19.48 2.26
C LEU A 76 6.07 19.83 3.53
N LEU A 77 5.15 18.95 3.96
CA LEU A 77 4.39 19.15 5.20
C LEU A 77 5.30 19.09 6.44
N ILE A 78 6.29 18.20 6.45
CA ILE A 78 7.27 18.11 7.54
C ILE A 78 8.07 19.41 7.64
N VAL A 79 8.61 19.92 6.52
CA VAL A 79 9.38 21.17 6.49
C VAL A 79 8.51 22.35 6.92
N LEU A 80 7.29 22.45 6.39
CA LEU A 80 6.35 23.50 6.77
C LEU A 80 6.05 23.48 8.28
N GLY A 81 5.79 22.30 8.84
CA GLY A 81 5.56 22.13 10.28
C GLY A 81 6.76 22.55 11.12
N LEU A 82 7.99 22.22 10.68
CA LEU A 82 9.21 22.62 11.37
C LEU A 82 9.42 24.14 11.34
N VAL A 83 9.18 24.80 10.21
CA VAL A 83 9.31 26.26 10.10
C VAL A 83 8.28 26.96 10.99
N LEU A 84 7.01 26.56 10.93
CA LEU A 84 5.96 27.13 11.78
C LEU A 84 6.23 26.89 13.26
N GLY A 85 6.69 25.69 13.63
CA GLY A 85 7.07 25.37 14.99
C GLY A 85 8.25 26.20 15.49
N ALA A 86 9.28 26.41 14.67
CA ALA A 86 10.42 27.26 15.02
C ALA A 86 10.00 28.72 15.21
N LEU A 87 9.17 29.27 14.32
CA LEU A 87 8.65 30.64 14.45
C LEU A 87 7.83 30.82 15.74
N ALA A 88 7.02 29.82 16.11
CA ALA A 88 6.22 29.86 17.33
C ALA A 88 7.06 29.80 18.63
N VAL A 89 8.29 29.29 18.58
CA VAL A 89 9.21 29.26 19.73
C VAL A 89 10.01 30.56 19.84
N VAL A 90 10.20 31.27 18.73
CA VAL A 90 11.00 32.51 18.68
C VAL A 90 10.18 33.75 19.06
N ILE A 91 8.85 33.72 18.87
CA ILE A 91 7.91 34.78 19.28
C ILE A 91 7.52 34.59 20.74
#